data_AF-A0A2N0BA45-F1
#
_entry.id   AF-A0A2N0BA45-F1
#
_cell.length_a   1.000
_cell.length_b   1.000
_cell.length_c   1.000
_cell.angle_alpha   90.00
_cell.angle_beta   90.00
_cell.angle_gamma   90.00
#
_symmetry.space_group_name_H-M   'P 1'
#
loop_
_entity.id
_entity.type
_entity.pdbx_description
1 polymer ?
#
loop_
_entity_poly.entity_id
_entity_poly.type
_entity_poly.pdbx_seq_one_letter_code
_entity_poly.pdbx_strand_id
1 'polypeptide(L)'
;MSEYVGKDFLKKEYLEILRKGELTSEQIDSFLARKPLGEDVIIQASSGSTSEPLLIPRSKADVADIAKRVIRPYVESFRSYPERIALFGGISHTEAAVKLQMGSISMRSFQLEESDRLDEFDPHVVSCYPSVIRELIDDGSVSLSGLKAIKLGGERIYSSDLKKIFQRFPGILLIEQYGSTEMPAVALRTFTNAEDESFYLLQNERFAYQIPLEIDGWHPLVVRDNFPGLLFPIGRFYDMGDDVLCKSGRIVDVRRRGDRSFEFREEVEQLLDLGLTNVQIDTNRAEVFYSGASGPGSVGSFSIKGKKYSLLKQKLNRIHPSNKLPVLV
;
A
#
# COMPACT_ATOMS: atom_id res chain seq x y z
N MET A 1 -24.85 -16.28 -9.97
CA MET A 1 -23.55 -15.76 -9.54
C MET A 1 -22.68 -15.65 -10.78
N SER A 2 -22.20 -14.46 -11.09
CA SER A 2 -21.27 -14.23 -12.20
C SER A 2 -19.95 -14.97 -11.93
N GLU A 3 -19.40 -15.61 -12.96
CA GLU A 3 -18.12 -16.32 -12.89
C GLU A 3 -16.98 -15.33 -12.62
N TYR A 4 -16.13 -15.62 -11.63
CA TYR A 4 -14.91 -14.85 -11.33
C TYR A 4 -13.67 -15.76 -11.39
N VAL A 5 -12.50 -15.15 -11.58
CA VAL A 5 -11.21 -15.84 -11.66
C VAL A 5 -10.28 -15.43 -10.52
N GLY A 6 -9.42 -16.34 -10.06
CA GLY A 6 -8.46 -16.09 -8.99
C GLY A 6 -7.01 -15.88 -9.47
N LYS A 7 -6.07 -15.79 -8.54
CA LYS A 7 -4.63 -15.59 -8.84
C LYS A 7 -4.02 -16.65 -9.78
N ASP A 8 -4.43 -17.91 -9.65
CA ASP A 8 -3.88 -18.99 -10.49
C ASP A 8 -4.25 -18.83 -11.96
N PHE A 9 -5.39 -18.19 -12.25
CA PHE A 9 -5.78 -17.85 -13.62
C PHE A 9 -4.76 -16.88 -14.24
N LEU A 10 -4.30 -15.86 -13.49
CA LEU A 10 -3.32 -14.90 -14.02
C LEU A 10 -2.00 -15.57 -14.38
N LYS A 11 -1.56 -16.56 -13.58
CA LYS A 11 -0.33 -17.32 -13.86
C LYS A 11 -0.51 -18.22 -15.08
N LYS A 12 -1.64 -18.92 -15.17
CA LYS A 12 -1.94 -19.87 -16.24
C LYS A 12 -2.17 -19.18 -17.59
N GLU A 13 -2.91 -18.07 -17.58
CA GLU A 13 -3.37 -17.37 -18.79
C GLU A 13 -2.55 -16.10 -19.08
N TYR A 14 -1.41 -15.91 -18.41
CA TYR A 14 -0.59 -14.69 -18.46
C TYR A 14 -0.32 -14.19 -19.89
N LEU A 15 0.14 -15.10 -20.76
CA LEU A 15 0.45 -14.78 -22.16
C LEU A 15 -0.81 -14.42 -22.96
N GLU A 16 -1.92 -15.09 -22.68
CA GLU A 16 -3.19 -14.82 -23.34
C GLU A 16 -3.78 -13.48 -22.90
N ILE A 17 -3.60 -13.11 -21.63
CA ILE A 17 -3.96 -11.78 -21.12
C ILE A 17 -3.14 -10.69 -21.83
N LEU A 18 -1.82 -10.87 -21.96
CA LEU A 18 -0.96 -9.93 -22.69
C LEU A 18 -1.41 -9.75 -24.15
N ARG A 19 -1.72 -10.85 -24.84
CA ARG A 19 -2.18 -10.83 -26.24
C ARG A 19 -3.52 -10.14 -26.45
N LYS A 20 -4.38 -10.09 -25.42
CA LYS A 20 -5.65 -9.35 -25.45
C LYS A 20 -5.47 -7.85 -25.18
N GLY A 21 -4.33 -7.45 -24.62
CA GLY A 21 -3.99 -6.05 -24.40
C GLY A 21 -3.54 -5.34 -25.68
N GLU A 22 -3.24 -4.06 -25.56
CA GLU A 22 -2.81 -3.24 -26.71
C GLU A 22 -1.32 -3.35 -27.04
N LEU A 23 -0.59 -4.30 -26.44
CA LEU A 23 0.79 -4.58 -26.83
C LEU A 23 0.83 -5.26 -28.20
N THR A 24 1.74 -4.83 -29.07
CA THR A 24 2.02 -5.55 -30.33
C THR A 24 2.72 -6.88 -30.04
N SER A 25 2.67 -7.81 -30.99
CA SER A 25 3.37 -9.10 -30.84
C SER A 25 4.88 -8.93 -30.59
N GLU A 26 5.52 -7.98 -31.27
CA GLU A 26 6.95 -7.66 -31.08
C GLU A 26 7.24 -7.09 -29.68
N GLN A 27 6.33 -6.26 -29.15
CA GLN A 27 6.44 -5.77 -27.78
C GLN A 27 6.24 -6.90 -26.77
N ILE A 28 5.32 -7.83 -27.00
CA ILE A 28 5.14 -9.01 -26.13
C ILE A 28 6.42 -9.86 -26.12
N ASP A 29 7.00 -10.14 -27.29
CA ASP A 29 8.24 -10.92 -27.39
C ASP A 29 9.41 -10.23 -26.68
N SER A 30 9.53 -8.90 -26.85
CA SER A 30 10.52 -8.09 -26.14
C SER A 30 10.31 -8.10 -24.63
N PHE A 31 9.06 -7.99 -24.17
CA PHE A 31 8.68 -8.00 -22.76
C PHE A 31 9.06 -9.32 -22.09
N LEU A 32 8.72 -10.44 -22.74
CA LEU A 32 9.02 -11.79 -22.25
C LEU A 32 10.53 -12.04 -22.22
N ALA A 33 11.28 -11.45 -23.15
CA ALA A 33 12.74 -11.44 -23.15
C ALA A 33 13.37 -10.46 -22.14
N ARG A 34 12.56 -9.79 -21.30
CA ARG A 34 12.96 -8.75 -20.33
C ARG A 34 13.72 -7.58 -20.98
N LYS A 35 13.41 -7.26 -22.23
CA LYS A 35 13.93 -6.09 -22.94
C LYS A 35 13.05 -4.86 -22.66
N PRO A 36 13.61 -3.64 -22.71
CA PRO A 36 12.83 -2.41 -22.58
C PRO A 36 11.74 -2.30 -23.66
N LEU A 37 10.54 -1.84 -23.28
CA LEU A 37 9.37 -1.69 -24.16
C LEU A 37 9.16 -0.26 -24.69
N GLY A 38 10.19 0.58 -24.59
CA GLY A 38 10.10 2.02 -24.86
C GLY A 38 9.68 2.84 -23.63
N GLU A 39 9.64 4.16 -23.78
CA GLU A 39 9.37 5.10 -22.67
C GLU A 39 7.90 5.19 -22.29
N ASP A 40 6.99 4.70 -23.13
CA ASP A 40 5.53 4.78 -22.95
C ASP A 40 4.93 3.62 -22.15
N VAL A 41 5.73 2.58 -21.87
CA VAL A 41 5.32 1.42 -21.07
C VAL A 41 6.04 1.44 -19.73
N ILE A 42 5.24 1.34 -18.67
CA ILE A 42 5.68 1.27 -17.28
C ILE A 42 5.48 -0.18 -16.81
N ILE A 43 6.50 -0.80 -16.22
CA ILE A 43 6.43 -2.20 -15.79
C ILE A 43 6.29 -2.23 -14.27
N GLN A 44 5.17 -2.77 -13.80
CA GLN A 44 4.95 -2.96 -12.37
C GLN A 44 5.14 -4.43 -11.99
N ALA A 45 6.02 -4.68 -11.01
CA ALA A 45 6.20 -6.01 -10.44
C ALA A 45 5.25 -6.22 -9.25
N SER A 46 4.57 -7.36 -9.20
CA SER A 46 3.80 -7.76 -8.02
C SER A 46 4.72 -8.04 -6.84
N SER A 47 4.23 -7.84 -5.60
CA SER A 47 5.03 -8.16 -4.41
C SER A 47 5.17 -9.67 -4.28
N GLY A 48 6.30 -10.22 -4.74
CA GLY A 48 6.61 -11.65 -4.79
C GLY A 48 6.82 -12.31 -3.42
N SER A 49 5.87 -12.17 -2.50
CA SER A 49 5.99 -12.71 -1.13
C SER A 49 6.02 -14.24 -1.06
N THR A 50 5.68 -14.95 -2.14
CA THR A 50 5.65 -16.42 -2.19
C THR A 50 6.08 -17.05 -3.52
N SER A 51 6.33 -16.26 -4.59
CA SER A 51 6.78 -16.74 -5.90
C SER A 51 7.50 -15.63 -6.66
N GLU A 52 8.10 -15.95 -7.82
CA GLU A 52 8.59 -14.92 -8.74
C GLU A 52 7.51 -13.85 -8.98
N PRO A 53 7.88 -12.56 -8.97
CA PRO A 53 6.93 -11.48 -9.15
C PRO A 53 6.35 -11.49 -10.57
N LEU A 54 5.04 -11.28 -10.67
CA LEU A 54 4.37 -11.08 -11.94
C LEU A 54 4.71 -9.68 -12.44
N LEU A 55 5.16 -9.56 -13.68
CA LEU A 55 5.38 -8.27 -14.32
C LEU A 55 4.09 -7.84 -15.01
N ILE A 56 3.69 -6.59 -14.85
CA ILE A 56 2.43 -6.07 -15.41
C ILE A 56 2.77 -4.81 -16.21
N PRO A 57 2.70 -4.85 -17.55
CA PRO A 57 2.89 -3.66 -18.36
C PRO A 57 1.68 -2.74 -18.22
N ARG A 58 1.94 -1.43 -18.14
CA ARG A 58 0.92 -0.39 -18.07
C ARG A 58 1.26 0.74 -19.03
N SER A 59 0.23 1.33 -19.64
CA SER A 59 0.38 2.52 -20.46
C SER A 59 0.53 3.76 -19.58
N LYS A 60 1.09 4.85 -20.12
CA LYS A 60 1.11 6.16 -19.44
C LYS A 60 -0.29 6.63 -19.03
N ALA A 61 -1.31 6.36 -19.86
CA ALA A 61 -2.70 6.74 -19.58
C ALA A 61 -3.25 5.98 -18.35
N ASP A 62 -3.00 4.67 -18.26
CA ASP A 62 -3.39 3.86 -17.09
C ASP A 62 -2.73 4.37 -15.81
N VAL A 63 -1.41 4.64 -15.87
CA VAL A 63 -0.70 5.14 -14.69
C VAL A 63 -1.12 6.55 -14.30
N ALA A 64 -1.40 7.43 -15.26
CA ALA A 64 -1.93 8.78 -15.00
C ALA A 64 -3.33 8.72 -14.36
N ASP A 65 -4.19 7.80 -14.80
CA ASP A 65 -5.49 7.55 -14.16
C ASP A 65 -5.34 7.10 -12.70
N ILE A 66 -4.47 6.12 -12.44
CA ILE A 66 -4.18 5.66 -11.07
C ILE A 66 -3.74 6.83 -10.19
N ALA A 67 -2.79 7.63 -10.66
CA ALA A 67 -2.27 8.77 -9.91
C ALA A 67 -3.35 9.83 -9.66
N LYS A 68 -4.18 10.16 -10.68
CA LYS A 68 -5.30 11.08 -10.57
C LYS A 68 -6.31 10.63 -9.50
N ARG A 69 -6.67 9.34 -9.48
CA ARG A 69 -7.62 8.79 -8.51
C ARG A 69 -7.07 8.82 -7.08
N VAL A 70 -5.81 8.41 -6.91
CA VAL A 70 -5.15 8.41 -5.59
C VAL A 70 -5.00 9.83 -5.04
N ILE A 71 -4.75 10.83 -5.88
CA ILE A 71 -4.60 12.22 -5.44
C ILE A 71 -5.92 13.00 -5.35
N ARG A 72 -7.02 12.45 -5.85
CA ARG A 72 -8.34 13.12 -5.81
C ARG A 72 -8.71 13.63 -4.40
N PRO A 73 -8.56 12.87 -3.30
CA PRO A 73 -8.89 13.39 -1.97
C PRO A 73 -8.08 14.62 -1.56
N TYR A 74 -6.81 14.71 -1.98
CA TYR A 74 -5.99 15.90 -1.77
C TYR A 74 -6.57 17.10 -2.53
N VAL A 75 -6.88 16.92 -3.82
CA VAL A 75 -7.41 18.00 -4.67
C VAL A 75 -8.77 18.48 -4.16
N GLU A 76 -9.62 17.57 -3.69
CA GLU A 76 -10.91 17.91 -3.10
C GLU A 76 -10.76 18.71 -1.80
N SER A 77 -9.78 18.35 -0.96
CA SER A 77 -9.54 19.00 0.33
C SER A 77 -8.85 20.37 0.19
N PHE A 78 -7.84 20.47 -0.68
CA PHE A 78 -6.98 21.66 -0.79
C PHE A 78 -7.26 22.51 -2.04
N ARG A 79 -8.22 22.10 -2.88
CA ARG A 79 -8.61 22.78 -4.13
C ARG A 79 -7.44 23.08 -5.07
N SER A 80 -6.38 22.29 -4.97
CA SER A 80 -5.13 22.42 -5.71
C SER A 80 -4.45 21.05 -5.84
N TYR A 81 -3.59 20.89 -6.85
CA TYR A 81 -2.73 19.72 -6.96
C TYR A 81 -1.52 19.86 -6.03
N PRO A 82 -0.97 18.75 -5.50
CA PRO A 82 0.30 18.83 -4.78
C PRO A 82 1.41 19.20 -5.76
N GLU A 83 2.34 20.06 -5.35
CA GLU A 83 3.47 20.44 -6.20
C GLU A 83 4.63 19.45 -6.06
N ARG A 84 4.76 18.83 -4.88
CA ARG A 84 5.88 17.96 -4.53
C ARG A 84 5.40 16.71 -3.82
N ILE A 85 5.71 15.55 -4.38
CA ILE A 85 5.35 14.24 -3.83
C ILE A 85 6.63 13.43 -3.57
N ALA A 86 6.85 13.05 -2.32
CA ALA A 86 7.90 12.12 -1.93
C ALA A 86 7.36 10.69 -1.91
N LEU A 87 8.09 9.75 -2.51
CA LEU A 87 7.72 8.34 -2.55
C LEU A 87 8.72 7.48 -1.77
N PHE A 88 8.22 6.68 -0.84
CA PHE A 88 9.01 5.66 -0.12
C PHE A 88 8.42 4.28 -0.38
N GLY A 89 8.75 3.70 -1.53
CA GLY A 89 8.35 2.34 -1.85
C GLY A 89 9.34 1.64 -2.79
N GLY A 90 9.02 0.41 -3.16
CA GLY A 90 9.88 -0.38 -4.05
C GLY A 90 9.85 0.06 -5.52
N ILE A 91 10.37 -0.81 -6.39
CA ILE A 91 10.57 -0.58 -7.83
C ILE A 91 9.38 0.10 -8.53
N SER A 92 8.14 -0.28 -8.18
CA SER A 92 6.92 0.31 -8.76
C SER A 92 6.78 1.82 -8.49
N HIS A 93 7.16 2.31 -7.30
CA HIS A 93 7.17 3.74 -6.99
C HIS A 93 8.29 4.47 -7.74
N THR A 94 9.46 3.84 -7.87
CA THR A 94 10.59 4.40 -8.62
C THR A 94 10.29 4.51 -10.11
N GLU A 95 9.73 3.48 -10.74
CA GLU A 95 9.33 3.55 -12.14
C GLU A 95 8.25 4.62 -12.38
N ALA A 96 7.29 4.73 -11.47
CA ALA A 96 6.27 5.78 -11.53
C ALA A 96 6.90 7.19 -11.42
N ALA A 97 7.80 7.43 -10.46
CA ALA A 97 8.46 8.73 -10.30
C ALA A 97 9.30 9.13 -11.52
N VAL A 98 10.00 8.17 -12.14
CA VAL A 98 10.87 8.44 -13.30
C VAL A 98 10.05 8.75 -14.55
N LYS A 99 8.94 8.02 -14.77
CA LYS A 99 8.21 8.06 -16.05
C LYS A 99 6.97 8.96 -16.03
N LEU A 100 6.50 9.40 -14.86
CA LEU A 100 5.38 10.33 -14.74
C LEU A 100 5.87 11.76 -14.49
N GLN A 101 5.86 12.58 -15.54
CA GLN A 101 5.75 14.02 -15.37
C GLN A 101 4.28 14.41 -15.44
N MET A 102 3.62 14.54 -14.30
CA MET A 102 2.23 15.00 -14.23
C MET A 102 2.20 16.53 -14.21
N GLY A 103 2.34 17.16 -15.37
CA GLY A 103 2.33 18.62 -15.48
C GLY A 103 3.45 19.26 -14.64
N SER A 104 3.09 20.11 -13.67
CA SER A 104 4.03 20.81 -12.78
C SER A 104 4.36 20.05 -11.49
N ILE A 105 3.88 18.81 -11.31
CA ILE A 105 4.12 18.03 -10.10
C ILE A 105 5.51 17.40 -10.14
N SER A 106 6.34 17.73 -9.15
CA SER A 106 7.64 17.08 -8.93
C SER A 106 7.46 15.83 -8.07
N MET A 107 7.81 14.66 -8.62
CA MET A 107 7.79 13.38 -7.91
C MET A 107 9.21 12.87 -7.72
N ARG A 108 9.55 12.43 -6.50
CA ARG A 108 10.89 11.91 -6.20
C ARG A 108 10.82 10.73 -5.23
N SER A 109 11.59 9.68 -5.53
CA SER A 109 11.78 8.55 -4.63
C SER A 109 12.87 8.85 -3.60
N PHE A 110 12.67 8.33 -2.39
CA PHE A 110 13.57 8.46 -1.26
C PHE A 110 13.79 7.10 -0.58
N GLN A 111 14.97 6.91 -0.01
CA GLN A 111 15.25 5.90 1.01
C GLN A 111 15.16 6.52 2.41
N LEU A 112 14.95 5.68 3.42
CA LEU A 112 14.80 6.12 4.82
C LEU A 112 16.05 6.87 5.33
N GLU A 113 17.23 6.52 4.83
CA GLU A 113 18.50 7.16 5.18
C GLU A 113 18.67 8.55 4.56
N GLU A 114 17.74 9.01 3.72
CA GLU A 114 17.79 10.30 3.02
C GLU A 114 16.90 11.37 3.69
N SER A 115 16.69 11.32 5.00
CA SER A 115 15.83 12.25 5.76
C SER A 115 16.19 13.73 5.54
N ASP A 116 17.47 14.10 5.57
CA ASP A 116 17.92 15.47 5.31
C ASP A 116 17.44 15.97 3.92
N ARG A 117 17.55 15.11 2.90
CA ARG A 117 17.15 15.42 1.52
C ARG A 117 15.63 15.48 1.36
N LEU A 118 14.89 14.79 2.24
CA LEU A 118 13.43 14.81 2.27
C LEU A 118 12.94 16.19 2.76
N ASP A 119 13.55 16.73 3.82
CA ASP A 119 13.20 18.06 4.32
C ASP A 119 13.61 19.16 3.35
N GLU A 120 14.77 19.08 2.71
CA GLU A 120 15.15 20.00 1.62
C GLU A 120 14.15 19.98 0.46
N PHE A 121 13.54 18.83 0.18
CA PHE A 121 12.53 18.69 -0.85
C PHE A 121 11.16 19.23 -0.43
N ASP A 122 10.90 19.35 0.88
CA ASP A 122 9.68 19.91 1.48
C ASP A 122 8.38 19.43 0.77
N PRO A 123 8.07 18.12 0.82
CA PRO A 123 6.97 17.55 0.07
C PRO A 123 5.61 18.02 0.58
N HIS A 124 4.66 18.27 -0.32
CA HIS A 124 3.25 18.43 0.04
C HIS A 124 2.59 17.08 0.40
N VAL A 125 3.10 15.99 -0.18
CA VAL A 125 2.59 14.64 0.03
C VAL A 125 3.74 13.65 0.23
N VAL A 126 3.67 12.84 1.28
CA VAL A 126 4.51 11.65 1.44
C VAL A 126 3.67 10.41 1.15
N SER A 127 4.07 9.60 0.16
CA SER A 127 3.43 8.32 -0.18
C SER A 127 4.34 7.16 0.22
N CYS A 128 3.93 6.38 1.21
CA CYS A 128 4.78 5.33 1.79
C CYS A 128 3.97 4.16 2.37
N TYR A 129 4.67 3.17 2.92
CA TYR A 129 4.06 2.14 3.77
C TYR A 129 3.84 2.67 5.21
N PRO A 130 2.85 2.16 5.95
CA PRO A 130 2.68 2.41 7.38
C PRO A 130 3.96 2.26 8.21
N SER A 131 4.74 1.18 8.01
CA SER A 131 6.01 1.00 8.71
C SER A 131 7.07 2.07 8.42
N VAL A 132 7.01 2.74 7.27
CA VAL A 132 7.92 3.83 6.91
C VAL A 132 7.50 5.12 7.61
N ILE A 133 6.21 5.48 7.61
CA ILE A 133 5.78 6.72 8.27
C ILE A 133 6.03 6.66 9.79
N ARG A 134 5.94 5.49 10.41
CA ARG A 134 6.31 5.32 11.83
C ARG A 134 7.76 5.73 12.10
N GLU A 135 8.69 5.35 11.22
CA GLU A 135 10.10 5.72 11.36
C GLU A 135 10.31 7.22 11.12
N LEU A 136 9.62 7.81 10.14
CA LEU A 136 9.68 9.26 9.90
C LEU A 136 9.09 10.09 11.04
N ILE A 137 8.07 9.58 11.75
CA ILE A 137 7.49 10.24 12.92
C ILE A 137 8.45 10.18 14.12
N ASP A 138 9.11 9.05 14.31
CA ASP A 138 10.02 8.82 15.43
C ASP A 138 11.40 9.48 15.20
N ASP A 139 11.74 9.83 13.96
CA ASP A 139 12.91 10.65 13.64
C ASP A 139 12.64 12.13 13.92
N GLY A 140 13.12 12.60 15.08
CA GLY A 140 12.98 13.99 15.49
C GLY A 140 13.70 15.00 14.61
N SER A 141 14.61 14.57 13.71
CA SER A 141 15.27 15.45 12.75
C SER A 141 14.37 15.83 11.57
N VAL A 142 13.36 15.01 11.26
CA VAL A 142 12.45 15.19 10.13
C VAL A 142 11.36 16.21 10.47
N SER A 143 11.35 17.36 9.78
CA SER A 143 10.41 18.46 10.03
C SER A 143 9.18 18.47 9.13
N LEU A 144 9.34 18.20 7.83
CA LEU A 144 8.26 18.17 6.82
C LEU A 144 7.30 19.38 6.88
N SER A 145 7.83 20.60 6.88
CA SER A 145 7.06 21.82 7.13
C SER A 145 5.92 22.10 6.14
N GLY A 146 6.09 21.73 4.86
CA GLY A 146 5.12 21.91 3.78
C GLY A 146 4.13 20.75 3.64
N LEU A 147 4.21 19.74 4.49
CA LEU A 147 3.40 18.53 4.39
C LEU A 147 1.92 18.81 4.65
N LYS A 148 1.08 18.39 3.70
CA LYS A 148 -0.38 18.56 3.75
C LYS A 148 -1.12 17.24 3.73
N ALA A 149 -0.56 16.20 3.13
CA ALA A 149 -1.12 14.86 3.19
C ALA A 149 -0.07 13.76 3.33
N ILE A 150 -0.49 12.65 3.94
CA ILE A 150 0.26 11.39 3.95
C ILE A 150 -0.60 10.37 3.22
N LYS A 151 -0.02 9.67 2.26
CA LYS A 151 -0.66 8.55 1.58
C LYS A 151 -0.03 7.23 2.05
N LEU A 152 -0.83 6.37 2.65
CA LEU A 152 -0.42 5.04 3.12
C LEU A 152 -1.04 3.95 2.27
N GLY A 153 -0.39 2.79 2.19
CA GLY A 153 -1.01 1.59 1.61
C GLY A 153 -0.05 0.43 1.51
N GLY A 154 -0.59 -0.77 1.34
CA GLY A 154 0.19 -2.01 1.15
C GLY A 154 0.66 -2.70 2.43
N GLU A 155 0.45 -2.09 3.60
CA GLU A 155 0.47 -2.70 4.93
C GLU A 155 -0.76 -2.21 5.71
N ARG A 156 -1.03 -2.82 6.87
CA ARG A 156 -2.12 -2.41 7.75
C ARG A 156 -1.81 -1.10 8.47
N ILE A 157 -2.80 -0.22 8.54
CA ILE A 157 -2.81 0.94 9.44
C ILE A 157 -3.44 0.53 10.77
N TYR A 158 -2.74 0.79 11.86
CA TYR A 158 -3.19 0.56 13.24
C TYR A 158 -3.76 1.86 13.83
N SER A 159 -4.56 1.77 14.88
CA SER A 159 -5.14 2.98 15.50
C SER A 159 -4.05 3.83 16.17
N SER A 160 -3.01 3.19 16.72
CA SER A 160 -1.77 3.82 17.19
C SER A 160 -1.10 4.65 16.10
N ASP A 161 -1.15 4.23 14.84
CA ASP A 161 -0.58 4.98 13.71
C ASP A 161 -1.32 6.30 13.54
N LEU A 162 -2.67 6.25 13.53
CA LEU A 162 -3.50 7.43 13.40
C LEU A 162 -3.20 8.43 14.52
N LYS A 163 -3.18 7.98 15.77
CA LYS A 163 -2.87 8.82 16.93
C LYS A 163 -1.50 9.50 16.77
N LYS A 164 -0.44 8.74 16.47
CA LYS A 164 0.93 9.26 16.33
C LYS A 164 1.04 10.22 15.14
N ILE A 165 0.44 9.90 13.99
CA ILE A 165 0.42 10.74 12.80
C ILE A 165 -0.24 12.09 13.10
N PHE A 166 -1.46 12.09 13.64
CA PHE A 166 -2.20 13.33 13.90
C PHE A 166 -1.62 14.14 15.06
N GLN A 167 -0.93 13.48 16.01
CA GLN A 167 -0.16 14.16 17.04
C GLN A 167 1.08 14.86 16.47
N ARG A 168 1.82 14.18 15.57
CA ARG A 168 3.05 14.73 14.96
C ARG A 168 2.76 15.80 13.91
N PHE A 169 1.71 15.60 13.10
CA PHE A 169 1.31 16.48 12.01
C PHE A 169 -0.16 16.90 12.16
N PRO A 170 -0.45 17.88 13.04
CA PRO A 170 -1.82 18.38 13.22
C PRO A 170 -2.39 18.95 11.91
N GLY A 171 -3.64 18.59 11.59
CA GLY A 171 -4.32 19.07 10.38
C GLY A 171 -3.92 18.38 9.08
N ILE A 172 -3.11 17.32 9.15
CA ILE A 172 -2.76 16.50 7.98
C ILE A 172 -3.98 15.79 7.39
N LEU A 173 -4.02 15.64 6.07
CA LEU A 173 -4.94 14.69 5.43
C LEU A 173 -4.26 13.31 5.31
N LEU A 174 -4.82 12.29 5.94
CA LEU A 174 -4.33 10.91 5.75
C LEU A 174 -5.17 10.21 4.68
N ILE A 175 -4.53 9.65 3.67
CA ILE A 175 -5.15 8.90 2.57
C ILE A 175 -4.63 7.47 2.63
N GLU A 176 -5.50 6.52 2.91
CA GLU A 176 -5.21 5.10 2.76
C GLU A 176 -5.64 4.63 1.37
N GLN A 177 -4.72 4.06 0.63
CA GLN A 177 -4.96 3.41 -0.64
C GLN A 177 -4.96 1.90 -0.47
N TYR A 178 -6.05 1.28 -0.88
CA TYR A 178 -6.15 -0.16 -0.99
C TYR A 178 -6.17 -0.63 -2.45
N GLY A 179 -5.41 -1.68 -2.74
CA GLY A 179 -5.34 -2.32 -4.05
C GLY A 179 -4.15 -3.27 -4.16
N SER A 180 -4.10 -4.03 -5.26
CA SER A 180 -2.98 -4.90 -5.60
C SER A 180 -2.23 -4.35 -6.81
N THR A 181 -1.12 -4.99 -7.19
CA THR A 181 -0.39 -4.62 -8.41
C THR A 181 -1.21 -4.89 -9.65
N GLU A 182 -2.07 -5.92 -9.63
CA GLU A 182 -3.01 -6.25 -10.69
C GLU A 182 -4.17 -5.24 -10.76
N MET A 183 -4.76 -4.93 -9.60
CA MET A 183 -5.90 -4.01 -9.46
C MET A 183 -5.52 -2.80 -8.58
N PRO A 184 -4.96 -1.74 -9.16
CA PRO A 184 -4.37 -0.64 -8.41
C PRO A 184 -5.42 0.37 -7.92
N ALA A 185 -5.32 0.70 -6.62
CA ALA A 185 -6.16 1.70 -5.97
C ALA A 185 -7.67 1.42 -6.19
N VAL A 186 -8.15 0.22 -5.84
CA VAL A 186 -9.57 -0.13 -5.98
C VAL A 186 -10.44 0.55 -4.92
N ALA A 187 -9.88 0.97 -3.80
CA ALA A 187 -10.60 1.72 -2.79
C ALA A 187 -9.67 2.69 -2.08
N LEU A 188 -10.24 3.80 -1.61
CA LEU A 188 -9.54 4.80 -0.80
C LEU A 188 -10.30 5.00 0.51
N ARG A 189 -9.58 5.20 1.61
CA ARG A 189 -10.13 5.65 2.89
C ARG A 189 -9.39 6.92 3.31
N THR A 190 -10.08 7.89 3.86
CA THR A 190 -9.48 9.19 4.22
C THR A 190 -9.74 9.51 5.67
N PHE A 191 -8.74 10.04 6.37
CA PHE A 191 -8.87 10.47 7.75
C PHE A 191 -8.48 11.93 7.89
N THR A 192 -9.25 12.64 8.71
CA THR A 192 -8.99 14.03 9.07
C THR A 192 -8.58 14.19 10.54
N ASN A 193 -8.75 13.14 11.35
CA ASN A 193 -8.31 13.05 12.73
C ASN A 193 -8.18 11.57 13.15
N ALA A 194 -7.66 11.33 14.37
CA ALA A 194 -7.38 9.98 14.86
C ALA A 194 -8.62 9.17 15.29
N GLU A 195 -9.76 9.83 15.50
CA GLU A 195 -11.03 9.23 15.95
C GLU A 195 -12.03 9.05 14.79
N ASP A 196 -11.62 9.35 13.56
CA ASP A 196 -12.45 9.36 12.38
C ASP A 196 -12.99 7.94 12.07
N GLU A 197 -14.31 7.76 12.12
CA GLU A 197 -15.03 6.52 11.74
C GLU A 197 -15.08 6.36 10.21
N SER A 198 -13.92 6.49 9.57
CA SER A 198 -13.78 6.46 8.13
C SER A 198 -13.97 5.06 7.56
N PHE A 199 -14.44 5.01 6.31
CA PHE A 199 -14.73 3.80 5.58
C PHE A 199 -14.14 3.87 4.17
N TYR A 200 -13.96 2.71 3.56
CA TYR A 200 -13.42 2.61 2.21
C TYR A 200 -14.46 3.05 1.18
N LEU A 201 -14.07 4.02 0.36
CA LEU A 201 -14.78 4.47 -0.82
C LEU A 201 -14.27 3.72 -2.06
N LEU A 202 -15.17 2.93 -2.65
CA LEU A 202 -14.92 2.20 -3.89
C LEU A 202 -14.70 3.17 -5.07
N GLN A 203 -13.71 2.88 -5.91
CA GLN A 203 -13.39 3.66 -7.10
C GLN A 203 -14.27 3.22 -8.30
N ASN A 204 -15.58 3.40 -8.15
CA ASN A 204 -16.62 2.96 -9.11
C ASN A 204 -16.52 3.59 -10.50
N GLU A 205 -15.78 4.69 -10.65
CA GLU A 205 -15.52 5.31 -11.95
C GLU A 205 -14.66 4.44 -12.87
N ARG A 206 -13.85 3.53 -12.32
CA ARG A 206 -13.00 2.61 -13.07
C ARG A 206 -13.42 1.16 -12.89
N PHE A 207 -13.74 0.76 -11.67
CA PHE A 207 -13.94 -0.64 -11.33
C PHE A 207 -15.42 -0.98 -11.17
N ALA A 208 -15.79 -2.20 -11.55
CA ALA A 208 -17.04 -2.83 -11.15
C ALA A 208 -16.76 -3.83 -10.02
N TYR A 209 -17.68 -3.97 -9.07
CA TYR A 209 -17.52 -4.79 -7.87
C TYR A 209 -18.62 -5.83 -7.75
N GLN A 210 -18.30 -6.97 -7.16
CA GLN A 210 -19.27 -7.96 -6.67
C GLN A 210 -19.13 -8.08 -5.16
N ILE A 211 -19.74 -7.15 -4.44
CA ILE A 211 -19.71 -7.10 -2.97
C ILE A 211 -21.15 -6.84 -2.50
N PRO A 212 -21.75 -7.71 -1.68
CA PRO A 212 -23.09 -7.50 -1.14
C PRO A 212 -23.03 -6.52 0.04
N LEU A 213 -22.93 -5.23 -0.25
CA LEU A 213 -22.74 -4.17 0.77
C LEU A 213 -23.86 -4.14 1.81
N GLU A 214 -25.07 -4.57 1.43
CA GLU A 214 -26.25 -4.68 2.28
C GLU A 214 -26.22 -5.82 3.29
N ILE A 215 -25.27 -6.76 3.16
CA ILE A 215 -25.11 -7.90 4.08
C ILE A 215 -23.91 -7.65 4.98
N ASP A 216 -24.14 -7.50 6.27
CA ASP A 216 -23.05 -7.36 7.24
C ASP A 216 -22.18 -8.63 7.30
N GLY A 217 -20.86 -8.45 7.37
CA GLY A 217 -19.90 -9.54 7.47
C GLY A 217 -18.71 -9.44 6.53
N TRP A 218 -17.85 -10.46 6.55
CA TRP A 218 -16.70 -10.57 5.66
C TRP A 218 -17.12 -11.14 4.32
N HIS A 219 -16.80 -10.43 3.23
CA HIS A 219 -17.11 -10.84 1.87
C HIS A 219 -15.87 -10.78 0.98
N PRO A 220 -15.72 -11.68 0.00
CA PRO A 220 -14.62 -11.62 -0.97
C PRO A 220 -14.61 -10.30 -1.74
N LEU A 221 -13.44 -9.71 -1.92
CA LEU A 221 -13.24 -8.56 -2.78
C LEU A 221 -13.04 -9.00 -4.24
N VAL A 222 -14.14 -8.99 -4.99
CA VAL A 222 -14.16 -9.37 -6.40
C VAL A 222 -14.38 -8.14 -7.27
N VAL A 223 -13.43 -7.86 -8.15
CA VAL A 223 -13.33 -6.58 -8.88
C VAL A 223 -13.08 -6.84 -10.37
N ARG A 224 -13.68 -6.03 -11.24
CA ARG A 224 -13.34 -5.99 -12.67
C ARG A 224 -12.85 -4.58 -13.03
N ASP A 225 -11.69 -4.51 -13.67
CA ASP A 225 -11.16 -3.25 -14.22
C ASP A 225 -11.85 -2.95 -15.55
N ASN A 226 -12.49 -1.78 -15.66
CA ASN A 226 -13.14 -1.32 -16.89
C ASN A 226 -12.34 -0.20 -17.57
N PHE A 227 -11.09 0.06 -17.17
CA PHE A 227 -10.25 1.04 -17.84
C PHE A 227 -10.03 0.65 -19.32
N PRO A 228 -10.28 1.56 -20.28
CA PRO A 228 -10.04 1.29 -21.69
C PRO A 228 -8.54 1.28 -21.99
N GLY A 229 -8.11 0.44 -22.94
CA GLY A 229 -6.71 0.40 -23.39
C GLY A 229 -5.71 -0.11 -22.35
N LEU A 230 -6.11 -1.10 -21.56
CA LEU A 230 -5.19 -1.84 -20.71
C LEU A 230 -4.19 -2.65 -21.55
N LEU A 231 -2.91 -2.55 -21.23
CA LEU A 231 -1.87 -3.44 -21.78
C LEU A 231 -1.92 -4.86 -21.19
N PHE A 232 -2.62 -5.02 -20.05
CA PHE A 232 -2.83 -6.30 -19.37
C PHE A 232 -4.30 -6.46 -18.92
N PRO A 233 -5.25 -6.66 -19.87
CA PRO A 233 -6.67 -6.73 -19.56
C PRO A 233 -7.09 -8.12 -19.06
N ILE A 234 -7.28 -8.27 -17.74
CA ILE A 234 -7.82 -9.51 -17.15
C ILE A 234 -9.22 -9.83 -17.75
N GLY A 235 -10.01 -8.80 -18.06
CA GLY A 235 -11.26 -8.90 -18.81
C GLY A 235 -12.41 -9.63 -18.09
N ARG A 236 -12.19 -10.09 -16.85
CA ARG A 236 -13.15 -10.82 -16.02
C ARG A 236 -13.21 -10.21 -14.64
N PHE A 237 -14.25 -10.55 -13.89
CA PHE A 237 -14.23 -10.33 -12.44
C PHE A 237 -13.11 -11.17 -11.83
N TYR A 238 -12.25 -10.49 -11.08
CA TYR A 238 -11.06 -11.04 -10.47
C TYR A 238 -11.20 -10.99 -8.96
N ASP A 239 -11.10 -12.15 -8.34
CA ASP A 239 -10.99 -12.30 -6.91
C ASP A 239 -9.56 -11.92 -6.49
N MET A 240 -9.44 -10.79 -5.80
CA MET A 240 -8.15 -10.24 -5.39
C MET A 240 -7.43 -11.10 -4.35
N GLY A 241 -8.13 -12.08 -3.75
CA GLY A 241 -7.62 -12.90 -2.65
C GLY A 241 -7.67 -12.21 -1.29
N ASP A 242 -8.58 -11.24 -1.15
CA ASP A 242 -8.78 -10.40 0.02
C ASP A 242 -10.28 -10.38 0.36
N ASP A 243 -10.62 -10.17 1.63
CA ASP A 243 -11.99 -9.96 2.09
C ASP A 243 -12.17 -8.53 2.58
N VAL A 244 -13.35 -7.98 2.37
CA VAL A 244 -13.81 -6.71 2.94
C VAL A 244 -14.83 -6.98 4.05
N LEU A 245 -14.75 -6.23 5.14
CA LEU A 245 -15.76 -6.24 6.19
C LEU A 245 -16.83 -5.20 5.86
N CYS A 246 -18.02 -5.68 5.50
CA CYS A 246 -19.19 -4.84 5.28
C CYS A 246 -19.95 -4.66 6.61
N LYS A 247 -20.32 -3.42 6.91
CA LYS A 247 -21.16 -3.06 8.05
C LYS A 247 -22.07 -1.90 7.67
N SER A 248 -23.38 -2.10 7.73
CA SER A 248 -24.39 -1.08 7.46
C SER A 248 -24.20 -0.39 6.10
N GLY A 249 -23.97 -1.16 5.03
CA GLY A 249 -23.80 -0.62 3.68
C GLY A 249 -22.40 -0.07 3.36
N ARG A 250 -21.43 -0.19 4.27
CA ARG A 250 -20.08 0.40 4.12
C ARG A 250 -18.99 -0.65 4.32
N ILE A 251 -17.84 -0.45 3.68
CA ILE A 251 -16.64 -1.25 3.89
C ILE A 251 -15.79 -0.60 4.98
N VAL A 252 -15.68 -1.24 6.14
CA VAL A 252 -15.00 -0.67 7.32
C VAL A 252 -13.62 -1.26 7.58
N ASP A 253 -13.32 -2.43 7.02
CA ASP A 253 -12.02 -3.09 7.16
C ASP A 253 -11.72 -3.97 5.94
N VAL A 254 -10.45 -4.30 5.75
CA VAL A 254 -9.96 -5.21 4.71
C VAL A 254 -8.93 -6.15 5.29
N ARG A 255 -8.93 -7.41 4.84
CA ARG A 255 -7.93 -8.41 5.20
C ARG A 255 -7.52 -9.25 4.01
N ARG A 256 -6.29 -9.75 4.03
CA ARG A 256 -5.85 -10.77 3.08
C ARG A 256 -6.30 -12.15 3.55
N ARG A 257 -6.96 -12.93 2.67
CA ARG A 257 -7.33 -14.31 3.01
C ARG A 257 -6.08 -15.16 3.19
N GLY A 258 -6.03 -15.91 4.29
CA GLY A 258 -4.89 -16.76 4.65
C GLY A 258 -3.68 -16.03 5.23
N ASP A 259 -3.74 -14.71 5.43
CA ASP A 259 -2.66 -13.99 6.11
C ASP A 259 -2.69 -14.24 7.62
N ARG A 260 -1.76 -15.07 8.09
CA ARG A 260 -1.63 -15.44 9.50
C ARG A 260 -1.32 -14.24 10.40
N SER A 261 -0.74 -13.16 9.86
CA SER A 261 -0.42 -11.98 10.66
C SER A 261 -1.67 -11.24 11.14
N PHE A 262 -2.81 -11.42 10.46
CA PHE A 262 -4.08 -10.82 10.85
C PHE A 262 -4.51 -11.24 12.26
N GLU A 263 -4.14 -12.44 12.70
CA GLU A 263 -4.45 -12.95 14.03
C GLU A 263 -3.62 -12.31 15.16
N PHE A 264 -2.59 -11.51 14.82
CA PHE A 264 -1.70 -10.83 15.77
C PHE A 264 -1.94 -9.32 15.79
N ARG A 265 -3.01 -8.83 15.13
CA ARG A 265 -3.26 -7.40 14.94
C ARG A 265 -3.42 -6.66 16.28
N GLU A 266 -4.06 -7.29 17.27
CA GLU A 266 -4.34 -6.68 18.57
C GLU A 266 -3.06 -6.60 19.40
N GLU A 267 -2.19 -7.61 19.29
CA GLU A 267 -0.89 -7.62 19.93
C GLU A 267 0.08 -6.62 19.29
N VAL A 268 0.03 -6.46 17.96
CA VAL A 268 0.80 -5.39 17.29
C VAL A 268 0.32 -4.01 17.73
N GLU A 269 -0.98 -3.77 17.80
CA GLU A 269 -1.55 -2.51 18.31
C GLU A 269 -1.03 -2.21 19.73
N GLN A 270 -1.10 -3.19 20.64
CA GLN A 270 -0.60 -3.05 22.01
C GLN A 270 0.91 -2.76 22.05
N LEU A 271 1.71 -3.45 21.24
CA LEU A 271 3.14 -3.23 21.16
C LEU A 271 3.49 -1.83 20.61
N LEU A 272 2.74 -1.32 19.64
CA LEU A 272 2.91 0.03 19.12
C LEU A 272 2.50 1.09 20.16
N ASP A 273 1.46 0.83 20.95
CA ASP A 273 1.02 1.67 22.07
C ASP A 273 2.03 1.69 23.23
N LEU A 274 2.90 0.68 23.36
CA LEU A 274 4.06 0.71 24.28
C LEU A 274 5.18 1.66 23.81
N GLY A 275 5.00 2.37 22.69
CA GLY A 275 5.98 3.31 22.14
C GLY A 275 7.01 2.67 21.21
N LEU A 276 6.82 1.40 20.81
CA LEU A 276 7.68 0.79 19.79
C LEU A 276 7.36 1.40 18.41
N THR A 277 8.40 1.63 17.59
CA THR A 277 8.24 2.19 16.24
C THR A 277 7.65 1.16 15.28
N ASN A 278 8.28 0.00 15.21
CA ASN A 278 7.88 -1.12 14.37
C ASN A 278 8.15 -2.42 15.10
N VAL A 279 7.42 -3.48 14.74
CA VAL A 279 7.57 -4.82 15.32
C VAL A 279 7.51 -5.93 14.28
N GLN A 280 8.21 -7.02 14.55
CA GLN A 280 8.09 -8.31 13.86
C GLN A 280 8.05 -9.43 14.89
N ILE A 281 7.25 -10.46 14.63
CA ILE A 281 6.97 -11.54 15.57
C ILE A 281 7.45 -12.86 14.95
N ASP A 282 8.38 -13.53 15.64
CA ASP A 282 8.74 -14.93 15.37
C ASP A 282 7.99 -15.84 16.34
N THR A 283 6.94 -16.48 15.83
CA THR A 283 6.08 -17.37 16.63
C THR A 283 6.79 -18.66 17.05
N ASN A 284 7.79 -19.10 16.27
CA ASN A 284 8.53 -20.33 16.53
C ASN A 284 9.51 -20.13 17.69
N ARG A 285 10.27 -19.03 17.64
CA ARG A 285 11.26 -18.68 18.67
C ARG A 285 10.66 -17.99 19.89
N ALA A 286 9.40 -17.55 19.81
CA ALA A 286 8.78 -16.73 20.85
C ALA A 286 9.52 -15.41 21.07
N GLU A 287 9.86 -14.73 19.97
CA GLU A 287 10.61 -13.48 19.98
C GLU A 287 9.80 -12.39 19.27
N VAL A 288 9.84 -11.17 19.82
CA VAL A 288 9.33 -9.95 19.19
C VAL A 288 10.54 -9.07 18.93
N PHE A 289 10.84 -8.85 17.65
CA PHE A 289 11.86 -7.91 17.23
C PHE A 289 11.24 -6.53 17.09
N TYR A 290 11.91 -5.48 17.56
CA TYR A 290 11.40 -4.11 17.44
C TYR A 290 12.47 -3.09 17.11
N SER A 291 12.03 -1.95 16.56
CA SER A 291 12.81 -0.72 16.41
C SER A 291 12.19 0.43 17.23
N GLY A 292 12.94 1.53 17.37
CA GLY A 292 12.51 2.70 18.14
C GLY A 292 13.12 2.84 19.52
N ALA A 293 12.85 3.98 20.16
CA ALA A 293 13.13 4.17 21.57
C ALA A 293 12.02 3.46 22.37
N SER A 294 12.32 2.32 22.98
CA SER A 294 11.55 1.93 24.16
C SER A 294 11.73 3.06 25.18
N GLY A 295 10.64 3.50 25.82
CA GLY A 295 10.75 4.37 27.01
C GLY A 295 11.73 3.75 28.02
N PRO A 296 12.26 4.53 28.98
CA PRO A 296 13.25 4.06 29.94
C PRO A 296 12.68 2.89 30.78
N GLY A 297 12.98 1.67 30.34
CA GLY A 297 12.48 0.43 30.90
C GLY A 297 12.73 -0.71 29.91
N SER A 298 13.59 -1.65 30.28
CA SER A 298 13.75 -2.90 29.53
C SER A 298 12.38 -3.58 29.42
N VAL A 299 11.81 -3.64 28.22
CA VAL A 299 10.58 -4.41 28.00
C VAL A 299 10.97 -5.88 28.14
N GLY A 300 10.85 -6.43 29.35
CA GLY A 300 11.42 -7.74 29.68
C GLY A 300 10.77 -8.88 28.91
N SER A 301 9.45 -8.85 28.78
CA SER A 301 8.69 -9.84 28.02
C SER A 301 7.27 -9.37 27.75
N PHE A 302 6.69 -9.82 26.65
CA PHE A 302 5.31 -9.53 26.25
C PHE A 302 4.52 -10.84 26.15
N SER A 303 3.25 -10.84 26.52
CA SER A 303 2.40 -12.03 26.43
C SER A 303 1.53 -11.95 25.18
N ILE A 304 1.65 -12.93 24.29
CA ILE A 304 0.83 -13.05 23.09
C ILE A 304 0.07 -14.36 23.21
N LYS A 305 -1.26 -14.28 23.29
CA LYS A 305 -2.15 -15.46 23.41
C LYS A 305 -1.72 -16.41 24.55
N GLY A 306 -1.28 -15.85 25.68
CA GLY A 306 -0.83 -16.62 26.85
C GLY A 306 0.59 -17.20 26.77
N LYS A 307 1.28 -17.06 25.63
CA LYS A 307 2.70 -17.44 25.48
C LYS A 307 3.58 -16.20 25.73
N LYS A 308 4.65 -16.38 26.50
CA LYS A 308 5.62 -15.33 26.80
C LYS A 308 6.61 -15.18 25.64
N TYR A 309 6.79 -13.96 25.16
CA TYR A 309 7.73 -13.57 24.12
C TYR A 309 8.81 -12.65 24.69
N SER A 310 10.05 -12.85 24.27
CA SER A 310 11.16 -11.93 24.57
C SER A 310 11.13 -10.75 23.60
N LEU A 311 11.36 -9.52 24.06
CA LEU A 311 11.49 -8.37 23.15
C LEU A 311 12.95 -8.05 22.89
N LEU A 312 13.31 -7.97 21.61
CA LEU A 312 14.68 -7.80 21.14
C LEU A 312 14.76 -6.59 20.22
N LYS A 313 15.50 -5.56 20.66
CA LYS A 313 15.73 -4.37 19.83
C LYS A 313 16.74 -4.70 18.72
N GLN A 314 16.36 -4.56 17.47
CA GLN A 314 17.26 -4.78 16.34
C GLN A 314 16.77 -4.10 15.05
N LYS A 315 17.61 -4.15 14.00
CA LYS A 315 17.18 -3.80 12.64
C LYS A 315 16.19 -4.85 12.15
N LEU A 316 15.04 -4.39 11.64
CA LEU A 316 13.96 -5.26 11.18
C LEU A 316 14.12 -5.65 9.71
N ASN A 317 13.61 -6.81 9.34
CA ASN A 317 13.75 -7.42 8.02
C ASN A 317 12.65 -6.92 7.08
N ARG A 318 12.99 -6.00 6.17
CA ARG A 318 12.10 -5.53 5.09
C ARG A 318 12.21 -6.44 3.86
N ILE A 319 11.10 -6.62 3.14
CA ILE A 319 11.06 -7.40 1.89
C ILE A 319 11.67 -6.57 0.76
N HIS A 320 12.86 -6.93 0.32
CA HIS A 320 13.45 -6.38 -0.91
C HIS A 320 12.74 -6.94 -2.16
N PRO A 321 12.50 -6.10 -3.19
CA PRO A 321 12.81 -4.67 -3.29
C PRO A 321 11.64 -3.77 -2.87
N SER A 322 10.59 -4.31 -2.24
CA SER A 322 9.35 -3.57 -1.96
C SER A 322 9.44 -2.59 -0.79
N ASN A 323 10.41 -2.73 0.12
CA ASN A 323 10.51 -2.03 1.41
C ASN A 323 9.37 -2.31 2.41
N LYS A 324 8.44 -3.23 2.12
CA LYS A 324 7.41 -3.67 3.07
C LYS A 324 8.01 -4.35 4.29
N LEU A 325 7.41 -4.13 5.45
CA LEU A 325 7.77 -4.77 6.71
C LEU A 325 6.72 -5.84 7.10
N PRO A 326 7.01 -7.14 6.92
CA PRO A 326 6.09 -8.19 7.33
C PRO A 326 6.02 -8.27 8.85
N VAL A 327 4.82 -8.45 9.38
CA VAL A 327 4.59 -8.60 10.83
C VAL A 327 5.13 -9.94 11.35
N LEU A 328 5.08 -11.01 10.54
CA LEU A 328 5.60 -12.32 10.91
C LEU A 328 6.90 -12.61 10.17
N VAL A 329 7.88 -13.19 10.87
CA VAL A 329 9.19 -13.60 10.33
C VAL A 329 9.52 -15.04 10.66
#